data_AF-A0A3S1CSJ7-F1
#
_entry.id   AF-A0A3S1CSJ7-F1
#
_cell.length_a   1.000
_cell.length_b   1.000
_cell.length_c   1.000
_cell.angle_alpha   90.00
_cell.angle_beta   90.00
_cell.angle_gamma   90.00
#
_symmetry.space_group_name_H-M   'P 1'
#
loop_
_entity.id
_entity.type
_entity.pdbx_description
1 polymer ?
#
loop_
_entity_poly.entity_id
_entity_poly.type
_entity_poly.pdbx_seq_one_letter_code
_entity_poly.pdbx_strand_id
1 'polypeptide(L)'
;MSEESTVKNWSKIISAAAIATALGASVASAQDCKPQHVFETVSAGKLTVALTNTAPYSLEKDSGIAGIDGDLVKRFAKENCLEIAYEIFTYPGAVSAVQSRRADIALGGFYR
;
A
#
# COMPACT_ATOMS: atom_id res chain seq x y z
N MET A 1 -50.66 41.97 -37.02
CA MET A 1 -50.65 43.01 -35.97
C MET A 1 -49.66 42.58 -34.93
N SER A 2 -48.35 42.76 -35.13
CA SER A 2 -47.64 44.04 -35.26
C SER A 2 -47.75 44.85 -33.98
N GLU A 3 -46.75 44.71 -33.10
CA GLU A 3 -46.14 45.87 -32.45
C GLU A 3 -44.73 45.50 -31.99
N GLU A 4 -43.80 46.25 -32.56
CA GLU A 4 -42.36 46.18 -32.43
C GLU A 4 -41.95 47.30 -31.48
N SER A 5 -41.22 47.01 -30.41
CA SER A 5 -40.41 48.04 -29.74
C SER A 5 -39.08 47.45 -29.26
N THR A 6 -38.19 47.34 -30.22
CA THR A 6 -36.81 47.81 -30.19
C THR A 6 -36.08 47.95 -28.82
N VAL A 7 -35.08 47.06 -28.66
CA VAL A 7 -33.68 47.33 -28.32
C VAL A 7 -33.37 48.26 -27.13
N LYS A 8 -32.93 47.68 -26.00
CA LYS A 8 -31.84 48.27 -25.22
C LYS A 8 -30.90 47.20 -24.67
N ASN A 9 -29.80 47.09 -25.40
CA ASN A 9 -28.59 46.34 -25.11
C ASN A 9 -28.01 46.77 -23.75
N TRP A 10 -27.54 45.81 -22.93
CA TRP A 10 -26.17 45.80 -22.36
C TRP A 10 -26.01 44.83 -21.18
N SER A 11 -25.17 43.82 -21.44
CA SER A 11 -24.08 43.37 -20.57
C SER A 11 -24.43 42.97 -19.12
N LYS A 12 -24.43 41.65 -18.85
CA LYS A 12 -23.52 40.97 -17.90
C LYS A 12 -24.01 39.52 -17.68
N ILE A 13 -23.36 38.57 -18.33
CA ILE A 13 -22.43 37.58 -17.74
C ILE A 13 -23.15 36.48 -16.95
N ILE A 14 -23.18 35.32 -17.60
CA ILE A 14 -23.51 33.99 -17.07
C ILE A 14 -22.54 33.65 -15.94
N SER A 15 -23.04 33.16 -14.81
CA SER A 15 -22.23 32.41 -13.82
C SER A 15 -23.11 31.45 -13.04
N ALA A 16 -23.19 30.22 -13.54
CA ALA A 16 -23.60 29.06 -12.77
C ALA A 16 -22.39 28.61 -11.92
N ALA A 17 -22.47 28.78 -10.61
CA ALA A 17 -21.46 28.29 -9.68
C ALA A 17 -21.87 26.89 -9.17
N ALA A 18 -21.37 25.85 -9.83
CA ALA A 18 -21.36 24.50 -9.30
C ALA A 18 -20.19 24.39 -8.30
N ILE A 19 -20.52 24.16 -7.03
CA ILE A 19 -19.55 23.89 -5.96
C ILE A 19 -19.15 22.43 -6.07
N ALA A 20 -18.03 22.15 -6.73
CA ALA A 20 -17.36 20.86 -6.67
C ALA A 20 -16.36 20.88 -5.50
N THR A 21 -16.74 20.27 -4.38
CA THR A 21 -15.83 19.96 -3.28
C THR A 21 -14.82 18.91 -3.73
N ALA A 22 -13.62 19.35 -4.10
CA ALA A 22 -12.47 18.47 -4.28
C ALA A 22 -12.06 17.92 -2.92
N LEU A 23 -12.36 16.65 -2.64
CA LEU A 23 -11.61 15.90 -1.64
C LEU A 23 -10.20 15.70 -2.19
N GLY A 24 -9.27 16.54 -1.73
CA GLY A 24 -7.84 16.31 -1.86
C GLY A 24 -7.46 15.08 -1.04
N ALA A 25 -7.58 13.90 -1.63
CA ALA A 25 -6.79 12.76 -1.20
C ALA A 25 -5.35 13.07 -1.60
N SER A 26 -4.50 13.32 -0.61
CA SER A 26 -3.06 13.40 -0.75
C SER A 26 -2.56 12.09 -1.35
N VAL A 27 -2.43 12.03 -2.67
CA VAL A 27 -1.54 11.07 -3.32
C VAL A 27 -0.14 11.47 -2.87
N ALA A 28 0.34 10.84 -1.80
CA ALA A 28 1.75 10.80 -1.50
C ALA A 28 2.42 10.28 -2.77
N SER A 29 3.07 11.19 -3.48
CA SER A 29 3.80 10.95 -4.70
C SER A 29 4.82 9.84 -4.44
N ALA A 30 4.48 8.60 -4.81
CA ALA A 30 5.43 7.50 -5.00
C ALA A 30 6.27 7.83 -6.23
N GLN A 31 7.07 8.88 -6.14
CA GLN A 31 7.94 9.30 -7.24
C GLN A 31 9.22 8.48 -7.10
N ASP A 32 9.38 7.56 -8.05
CA ASP A 32 10.60 6.82 -8.42
C ASP A 32 11.02 5.59 -7.60
N CYS A 33 10.09 4.85 -6.98
CA CYS A 33 10.41 3.48 -6.57
C CYS A 33 10.21 2.52 -7.75
N LYS A 34 11.31 2.03 -8.33
CA LYS A 34 11.31 0.96 -9.34
C LYS A 34 11.67 -0.37 -8.68
N PRO A 35 10.76 -1.38 -8.69
CA PRO A 35 11.07 -2.68 -8.11
C PRO A 35 12.29 -3.33 -8.78
N GLN A 36 13.20 -3.88 -7.99
CA GLN A 36 14.35 -4.60 -8.51
C GLN A 36 13.97 -5.94 -9.15
N HIS A 37 12.87 -6.55 -8.71
CA HIS A 37 12.39 -7.83 -9.22
C HIS A 37 10.90 -7.79 -9.56
N VAL A 38 10.48 -8.74 -10.40
CA VAL A 38 9.08 -8.92 -10.81
C VAL A 38 8.59 -10.26 -10.27
N PHE A 39 7.55 -10.21 -9.44
CA PHE A 39 6.91 -11.37 -8.84
C PHE A 39 5.49 -11.00 -8.38
N GLU A 40 4.66 -12.01 -8.15
CA GLU A 40 3.31 -11.81 -7.60
C GLU A 40 3.33 -11.90 -6.08
N THR A 41 2.69 -10.94 -5.42
CA THR A 41 2.43 -10.99 -3.98
C THR A 41 0.99 -11.43 -3.71
N VAL A 42 0.73 -11.95 -2.51
CA VAL A 42 -0.63 -12.29 -2.04
C VAL A 42 -1.52 -11.04 -2.04
N SER A 43 -0.97 -9.88 -1.67
CA SER A 43 -1.66 -8.59 -1.71
C SER A 43 -0.82 -7.56 -2.45
N ALA A 44 -1.43 -6.89 -3.43
CA ALA A 44 -0.72 -5.93 -4.30
C ALA A 44 -0.05 -4.81 -3.47
N GLY A 45 1.24 -4.56 -3.75
CA GLY A 45 2.03 -3.54 -3.06
C GLY A 45 2.49 -3.91 -1.65
N LYS A 46 2.23 -5.14 -1.20
CA LYS A 46 2.62 -5.62 0.14
C LYS A 46 3.43 -6.89 0.08
N LEU A 47 4.39 -7.00 0.98
CA LEU A 47 5.04 -8.25 1.34
C LEU A 47 4.38 -8.78 2.61
N THR A 48 3.57 -9.82 2.48
CA THR A 48 2.89 -10.47 3.60
C THR A 48 3.80 -11.49 4.26
N VAL A 49 4.03 -11.35 5.56
CA VAL A 49 5.03 -12.11 6.32
C VAL A 49 4.35 -12.92 7.42
N ALA A 50 4.51 -14.25 7.36
CA ALA A 50 4.21 -15.13 8.48
C ALA A 50 5.39 -15.15 9.45
N LEU A 51 5.35 -14.32 10.49
CA LEU A 51 6.42 -14.17 11.47
C LEU A 51 6.30 -15.23 12.56
N THR A 52 7.39 -15.94 12.86
CA THR A 52 7.52 -16.68 14.11
C THR A 52 8.51 -15.97 15.02
N ASN A 53 8.12 -15.71 16.28
CA ASN A 53 8.98 -15.02 17.24
C ASN A 53 10.09 -15.97 17.73
N THR A 54 11.29 -15.80 17.19
CA THR A 54 12.49 -16.61 17.41
C THR A 54 13.71 -15.70 17.60
N ALA A 55 13.84 -15.10 18.78
CA ALA A 55 14.99 -14.26 19.10
C ALA A 55 16.30 -15.09 19.08
N PRO A 56 17.43 -14.53 18.61
CA PRO A 56 17.61 -13.15 18.13
C PRO A 56 17.29 -12.95 16.63
N TYR A 57 16.80 -13.97 15.93
CA TYR A 57 16.68 -13.96 14.47
C TYR A 57 15.52 -13.11 13.97
N SER A 58 14.33 -13.35 14.51
CA SER A 58 13.07 -12.70 14.12
C SER A 58 12.24 -12.49 15.37
N LEU A 59 11.72 -11.28 15.57
CA LEU A 59 10.76 -11.01 16.65
C LEU A 59 9.96 -9.76 16.33
N GLU A 60 8.71 -9.73 16.78
CA GLU A 60 7.98 -8.48 16.86
C GLU A 60 8.64 -7.54 17.89
N LYS A 61 8.88 -6.30 17.48
CA LYS A 61 9.34 -5.21 18.34
C LYS A 61 8.95 -3.87 17.74
N ASP A 62 8.46 -2.96 18.57
CA ASP A 62 8.10 -1.58 18.18
C ASP A 62 7.15 -1.54 16.95
N SER A 63 6.16 -2.44 16.93
CA SER A 63 5.20 -2.61 15.81
C SER A 63 5.84 -2.96 14.46
N GLY A 64 7.03 -3.55 14.48
CA GLY A 64 7.70 -4.08 13.29
C GLY A 64 8.43 -5.38 13.59
N ILE A 65 9.12 -5.88 12.57
CA ILE A 65 9.96 -7.09 12.69
C ILE A 65 11.39 -6.65 13.01
N ALA A 66 11.97 -7.20 14.07
CA ALA A 66 13.37 -6.99 14.47
C ALA A 66 14.18 -8.29 14.39
N GLY A 67 15.49 -8.19 14.62
CA GLY A 67 16.45 -9.27 14.40
C GLY A 67 16.98 -9.28 12.96
N ILE A 68 17.90 -10.20 12.65
CA ILE A 68 18.53 -10.28 11.33
C ILE A 68 17.50 -10.53 10.21
N ASP A 69 16.47 -11.35 10.47
CA ASP A 69 15.38 -11.58 9.52
C ASP A 69 14.60 -10.28 9.27
N GLY A 70 14.39 -9.49 10.34
CA GLY A 70 13.74 -8.18 10.29
C GLY A 70 14.50 -7.15 9.45
N ASP A 71 15.82 -7.13 9.54
CA ASP A 71 16.66 -6.23 8.76
C ASP A 71 16.68 -6.62 7.28
N LEU A 72 16.79 -7.92 6.99
CA LEU A 72 16.77 -8.44 5.62
C LEU A 72 15.42 -8.20 4.94
N VAL A 73 14.31 -8.46 5.62
CA VAL A 73 12.98 -8.29 5.02
C VAL A 73 12.65 -6.82 4.77
N LYS A 74 13.05 -5.91 5.67
CA LYS A 74 12.91 -4.45 5.46
C LYS A 74 13.69 -3.98 4.26
N ARG A 75 14.92 -4.47 4.09
CA ARG A 75 15.75 -4.15 2.92
C ARG A 75 15.09 -4.66 1.64
N PHE A 76 14.69 -5.93 1.60
CA PHE A 76 14.04 -6.52 0.43
C PHE A 76 12.75 -5.79 0.07
N ALA A 77 11.89 -5.47 1.04
CA ALA A 77 10.64 -4.75 0.81
C ALA A 77 10.91 -3.35 0.22
N LYS A 78 11.87 -2.61 0.77
CA LYS A 78 12.29 -1.30 0.24
C LYS A 78 12.81 -1.39 -1.20
N GLU A 79 13.68 -2.37 -1.50
CA GLU A 79 14.24 -2.60 -2.84
C GLU A 79 13.17 -2.99 -3.88
N ASN A 80 12.02 -3.50 -3.43
CA ASN A 80 10.93 -3.94 -4.30
C ASN A 80 9.66 -3.10 -4.17
N CYS A 81 9.74 -1.94 -3.52
CA CYS A 81 8.62 -1.01 -3.40
C CYS A 81 7.39 -1.61 -2.71
N LEU A 82 7.63 -2.44 -1.69
CA LEU A 82 6.59 -3.13 -0.93
C LEU A 82 6.48 -2.57 0.48
N GLU A 83 5.26 -2.47 0.97
CA GLU A 83 4.98 -2.31 2.40
C GLU A 83 5.01 -3.68 3.09
N ILE A 84 5.59 -3.76 4.29
CA ILE A 84 5.56 -5.01 5.06
C ILE A 84 4.25 -5.09 5.84
N ALA A 85 3.53 -6.19 5.67
CA ALA A 85 2.42 -6.58 6.53
C ALA A 85 2.78 -7.93 7.17
N TYR A 86 2.69 -8.04 8.49
CA TYR A 86 3.05 -9.28 9.18
C TYR A 86 1.97 -9.71 10.17
N GLU A 87 1.89 -11.01 10.37
CA GLU A 87 1.11 -11.65 11.42
C GLU A 87 1.98 -12.68 12.13
N ILE A 88 1.70 -12.93 13.40
CA ILE A 88 2.44 -13.90 14.22
C ILE A 88 1.83 -15.30 14.06
N PHE A 89 2.67 -16.28 13.76
CA PHE A 89 2.29 -17.68 13.59
C PHE A 89 3.12 -18.62 14.47
N THR A 90 2.60 -19.84 14.67
CA THR A 90 3.44 -20.99 15.04
C THR A 90 4.23 -21.47 13.82
N TYR A 91 5.33 -22.20 14.03
CA TYR A 91 6.13 -22.73 12.92
C TYR A 91 5.32 -23.56 11.90
N PRO A 92 4.52 -24.56 12.31
CA PRO A 92 3.68 -25.28 11.36
C PRO A 92 2.66 -24.36 10.67
N GLY A 93 2.07 -23.43 11.42
CA GLY A 93 1.10 -22.47 10.89
C GLY A 93 1.68 -21.56 9.82
N ALA A 94 2.92 -21.12 9.99
CA ALA A 94 3.65 -20.28 9.03
C ALA A 94 3.95 -21.05 7.73
N VAL A 95 4.39 -22.31 7.82
CA VAL A 95 4.58 -23.17 6.64
C VAL A 95 3.27 -23.34 5.88
N SER A 96 2.19 -23.66 6.60
CA SER A 96 0.87 -23.78 5.99
C SER A 96 0.37 -22.47 5.39
N ALA A 97 0.68 -21.31 5.99
CA ALA A 97 0.28 -20.00 5.48
C ALA A 97 0.91 -19.70 4.12
N VAL A 98 2.21 -19.99 3.95
CA VAL A 98 2.90 -19.83 2.66
C VAL A 98 2.35 -20.80 1.61
N GLN A 99 2.22 -22.10 1.97
CA GLN A 99 1.72 -23.13 1.05
C GLN A 99 0.28 -22.86 0.56
N SER A 100 -0.56 -22.27 1.42
CA SER A 100 -1.94 -21.91 1.08
C SER A 100 -2.10 -20.49 0.52
N ARG A 101 -1.00 -19.79 0.19
CA ARG A 101 -1.00 -18.42 -0.36
C ARG A 101 -1.71 -17.40 0.54
N ARG A 102 -1.62 -17.56 1.86
CA ARG A 102 -2.06 -16.57 2.86
C ARG A 102 -0.94 -15.62 3.30
N ALA A 103 0.31 -16.01 3.11
CA ALA A 103 1.49 -15.17 3.28
C ALA A 103 2.46 -15.40 2.11
N ASP A 104 3.28 -14.40 1.78
CA ASP A 104 4.31 -14.49 0.75
C ASP A 104 5.53 -15.26 1.25
N ILE A 105 5.97 -14.97 2.47
CA ILE A 105 7.14 -15.58 3.09
C ILE A 105 6.87 -15.93 4.55
N ALA A 106 7.69 -16.83 5.10
CA ALA A 106 7.77 -17.10 6.53
C ALA A 106 9.14 -16.71 7.06
N LEU A 107 9.19 -16.05 8.22
CA LEU A 107 10.42 -15.68 8.93
C LEU A 107 10.43 -16.36 10.30
N GLY A 108 11.60 -16.81 10.74
CA GLY A 108 11.65 -17.68 11.93
C GLY A 108 12.87 -18.57 12.08
N GLY A 109 13.87 -18.49 11.19
CA GLY A 109 14.99 -19.45 11.21
C GLY A 109 14.55 -20.90 10.96
N PHE A 110 13.71 -21.14 9.96
CA PHE A 110 13.22 -22.47 9.59
C PHE A 110 14.38 -23.43 9.28
N TYR A 111 14.40 -24.57 9.96
CA TYR A 111 15.31 -25.69 9.72
C TYR A 111 14.53 -26.95 9.33
N ARG A 112 15.25 -27.88 8.71
CA ARG A 112 14.77 -29.19 8.22
C ARG A 112 14.23 -30.10 9.32
#